data_AF-A0AAF0ZFF8-F1
#
_entry.id   AF-A0AAF0ZFF8-F1
#
_cell.length_a   1.000
_cell.length_b   1.000
_cell.length_c   1.000
_cell.angle_alpha   90.00
_cell.angle_beta   90.00
_cell.angle_gamma   90.00
#
_symmetry.space_group_name_H-M   'P 1'
#
loop_
_entity.id
_entity.type
_entity.pdbx_description
1 polymer ?
#
loop_
_entity_poly.entity_id
_entity_poly.type
_entity_poly.pdbx_seq_one_letter_code
_entity_poly.pdbx_strand_id
1 'polypeptide(L)'
;SVFTKAKGSSFTTILIYVDYILLTGNNLQEIERIKRFLLKCFRIKDLGELKYFLGIEFSRSKKVISMSQRKYAIEILQDSGILGAKPEKFPMEQNLKLASTDGIILNDPTKYRRLVGRLIYLTVTRPDIVNSVRTLSQFMHEPKKPHWDVVVRIVNYIKGTPGQDIFTKALGNDQFVTLRNKLVFHDIHSPT
;
A
#
# COMPACT_ATOMS: atom_id res chain seq x y z
N SER A 1 6.87 12.76 -7.37
CA SER A 1 7.51 14.02 -6.93
C SER A 1 6.67 14.72 -5.89
N VAL A 2 7.29 15.41 -4.93
CA VAL A 2 6.60 16.23 -3.93
C VAL A 2 6.99 17.69 -4.15
N PHE A 3 5.99 18.58 -4.21
CA PHE A 3 6.17 20.02 -4.31
C PHE A 3 5.52 20.68 -3.12
N THR A 4 6.21 21.63 -2.49
CA THR A 4 5.72 22.34 -1.30
C THR A 4 5.77 23.84 -1.53
N LYS A 5 4.79 24.54 -0.97
CA LYS A 5 4.72 26.00 -0.94
C LYS A 5 4.39 26.42 0.49
N ALA A 6 5.30 27.17 1.10
CA ALA A 6 5.11 27.78 2.41
C ALA A 6 5.18 29.30 2.28
N LYS A 7 4.17 30.01 2.80
CA LYS A 7 4.13 31.47 2.88
C LYS A 7 3.53 31.90 4.22
N GLY A 8 4.37 32.36 5.14
CA GLY A 8 3.94 32.65 6.51
C GLY A 8 3.38 31.38 7.18
N SER A 9 2.17 31.45 7.70
CA SER A 9 1.45 30.28 8.26
C SER A 9 0.78 29.41 7.20
N SER A 10 0.72 29.84 5.94
CA SER A 10 0.06 29.10 4.85
C SER A 10 1.00 28.03 4.30
N PHE A 11 0.53 26.79 4.24
CA PHE A 11 1.25 25.63 3.73
C PHE A 11 0.38 24.86 2.73
N THR A 12 0.98 24.51 1.59
CA THR A 12 0.33 23.67 0.58
C THR A 12 1.35 22.71 -0.01
N THR A 13 0.95 21.45 -0.18
CA THR A 13 1.76 20.38 -0.73
C THR A 13 1.03 19.67 -1.85
N ILE A 14 1.77 19.35 -2.91
CA ILE A 14 1.32 18.56 -4.04
C ILE A 14 2.21 17.33 -4.13
N LEU A 15 1.63 16.15 -3.99
CA LEU A 15 2.27 14.87 -4.29
C LEU A 15 1.78 14.40 -5.65
N ILE A 16 2.70 14.24 -6.60
CA ILE A 16 2.43 13.72 -7.93
C ILE A 16 3.04 12.32 -8.05
N TYR A 17 2.19 11.34 -8.35
CA TYR A 17 2.59 9.96 -8.63
C TYR A 17 1.90 9.49 -9.92
N VAL A 18 2.67 9.37 -11.00
CA VAL A 18 2.18 8.96 -12.33
C VAL A 18 0.90 9.74 -12.69
N ASP A 19 -0.27 9.10 -12.67
CA ASP A 19 -1.55 9.70 -13.01
C ASP A 19 -2.31 10.32 -11.84
N TYR A 20 -1.82 10.17 -10.61
CA TYR A 20 -2.46 10.69 -9.41
C TYR A 20 -1.76 11.93 -8.90
N ILE A 21 -2.56 12.94 -8.52
CA ILE A 21 -2.11 14.15 -7.86
C ILE A 21 -2.88 14.26 -6.55
N LEU A 22 -2.16 14.23 -5.44
CA LEU A 22 -2.70 14.50 -4.11
C LEU A 22 -2.32 15.93 -3.72
N LEU A 23 -3.33 16.76 -3.48
CA LEU A 23 -3.19 18.15 -3.07
C LEU A 23 -3.69 18.28 -1.62
N THR A 24 -2.86 18.86 -0.76
CA THR A 24 -3.21 19.08 0.66
C THR A 24 -2.61 20.38 1.19
N GLY A 25 -3.17 20.91 2.27
CA GLY A 25 -2.70 22.14 2.90
C GLY A 25 -3.66 22.65 3.97
N ASN A 26 -3.23 23.71 4.65
CA ASN A 26 -4.00 24.36 5.71
C ASN A 26 -4.78 25.60 5.23
N ASN A 27 -4.63 26.00 3.96
CA ASN A 27 -5.32 27.12 3.35
C ASN A 27 -6.21 26.66 2.18
N LEU A 28 -7.52 26.62 2.43
CA LEU A 28 -8.52 26.15 1.48
C LEU A 28 -8.59 27.00 0.20
N GLN A 29 -8.41 28.31 0.32
CA GLN A 29 -8.46 29.20 -0.84
C GLN A 29 -7.30 28.93 -1.79
N GLU A 30 -6.11 28.65 -1.24
CA GLU A 30 -4.92 28.31 -2.03
C GLU A 30 -5.05 26.93 -2.67
N ILE A 31 -5.59 25.94 -1.94
CA ILE A 31 -5.93 24.62 -2.49
C ILE A 31 -6.88 24.77 -3.68
N GLU A 32 -7.99 25.49 -3.53
CA GLU A 32 -8.96 25.68 -4.62
C GLU A 32 -8.40 26.50 -5.79
N ARG A 33 -7.48 27.43 -5.54
CA ARG A 33 -6.76 28.16 -6.58
C ARG A 33 -5.86 27.22 -7.40
N ILE A 34 -5.03 26.43 -6.72
CA ILE A 34 -4.11 25.47 -7.37
C ILE A 34 -4.90 24.39 -8.10
N LYS A 35 -5.96 23.86 -7.48
CA LYS A 35 -6.85 22.87 -8.09
C LYS A 35 -7.45 23.37 -9.40
N ARG A 36 -8.01 24.59 -9.42
CA ARG A 36 -8.53 25.21 -10.65
C ARG A 36 -7.46 25.44 -11.70
N PHE A 37 -6.27 25.86 -11.29
CA PHE A 37 -5.13 26.01 -12.19
C PHE A 37 -4.74 24.67 -12.84
N LEU A 38 -4.63 23.60 -12.05
CA LEU A 38 -4.30 22.26 -12.55
C LEU A 38 -5.38 21.71 -13.50
N LEU A 39 -6.67 21.90 -13.17
CA LEU A 39 -7.79 21.51 -14.05
C LEU A 39 -7.81 22.27 -15.38
N LYS A 40 -7.30 23.50 -15.40
CA LYS A 40 -7.19 24.31 -16.62
C LYS A 40 -6.00 23.90 -17.48
N CYS A 41 -4.84 23.64 -16.86
CA CYS A 41 -3.60 23.32 -17.57
C CYS A 41 -3.52 21.86 -18.01
N PHE A 42 -4.15 20.93 -17.28
CA PHE A 42 -4.05 19.50 -17.50
C PHE A 42 -5.42 18.87 -17.70
N ARG A 43 -5.49 17.83 -18.54
CA ARG A 43 -6.69 17.00 -18.70
C ARG A 43 -6.84 16.03 -17.52
N ILE A 44 -7.10 16.56 -16.35
CA ILE A 44 -7.30 15.81 -15.11
C ILE A 44 -8.77 15.87 -14.65
N LYS A 45 -9.17 14.90 -13.84
CA LYS A 45 -10.48 14.81 -13.19
C LYS A 45 -10.29 15.06 -11.69
N ASP A 46 -11.18 15.86 -11.14
CA ASP A 46 -11.32 15.98 -9.69
C ASP A 46 -12.06 14.76 -9.14
N LEU A 47 -11.44 14.04 -8.22
CA LEU A 47 -12.04 12.90 -7.52
C LEU A 47 -12.62 13.32 -6.15
N GLY A 48 -12.46 14.59 -5.78
CA GLY A 48 -12.92 15.13 -4.50
C GLY A 48 -12.00 14.71 -3.35
N GLU A 49 -12.62 14.43 -2.20
CA GLU A 49 -11.91 14.00 -0.99
C GLU A 49 -11.13 12.70 -1.21
N LEU A 50 -9.98 12.58 -0.56
CA LEU A 50 -9.16 11.37 -0.56
C LEU A 50 -9.94 10.17 0.02
N LYS A 51 -10.39 9.28 -0.86
CA LYS A 51 -10.95 7.97 -0.51
C LYS A 51 -10.05 6.81 -0.95
N TYR A 52 -9.33 6.99 -2.06
CA TYR A 52 -8.48 5.97 -2.66
C TYR A 52 -7.23 6.63 -3.27
N PHE A 53 -6.05 6.12 -2.92
CA PHE A 53 -4.80 6.52 -3.55
C PHE A 53 -3.83 5.34 -3.53
N LEU A 54 -3.30 4.97 -4.71
CA LEU A 54 -2.41 3.81 -4.87
C LEU A 54 -2.96 2.56 -4.18
N GLY A 55 -4.15 2.10 -4.56
CA GLY A 55 -4.73 0.86 -4.01
C GLY A 55 -4.98 0.84 -2.49
N ILE A 56 -4.76 1.96 -1.78
CA ILE A 56 -5.02 2.12 -0.36
C ILE A 56 -6.34 2.88 -0.23
N GLU A 57 -7.23 2.32 0.58
CA GLU A 57 -8.48 2.96 0.97
C GLU A 57 -8.24 3.85 2.17
N PHE A 58 -8.75 5.07 2.12
CA PHE A 58 -8.66 6.05 3.18
C PHE A 58 -10.05 6.30 3.73
N SER A 59 -10.20 6.19 5.04
CA SER A 59 -11.39 6.64 5.75
C SER A 59 -11.00 7.69 6.78
N ARG A 60 -11.80 8.74 6.92
CA ARG A 60 -11.51 9.83 7.86
C ARG A 60 -12.69 10.07 8.78
N SER A 61 -12.37 10.11 10.07
CA SER A 61 -13.23 10.66 11.11
C SER A 61 -12.65 11.99 11.61
N LYS A 62 -13.38 12.70 12.46
CA LYS A 62 -12.91 13.96 13.08
C LYS A 62 -11.60 13.81 13.86
N LYS A 63 -11.26 12.60 14.32
CA LYS A 63 -10.11 12.33 15.20
C LYS A 63 -9.05 11.46 14.55
N VAL A 64 -9.41 10.63 13.58
CA VAL A 64 -8.57 9.54 13.07
C VAL A 64 -8.70 9.42 11.56
N ILE A 65 -7.58 9.18 10.89
CA ILE A 65 -7.51 8.71 9.50
C ILE A 65 -7.14 7.22 9.55
N SER A 66 -7.92 6.37 8.90
CA SER A 66 -7.59 4.96 8.70
C SER A 66 -7.10 4.71 7.29
N MET A 67 -6.12 3.82 7.15
CA MET A 67 -5.60 3.33 5.88
C MET A 67 -5.79 1.83 5.81
N SER A 68 -6.52 1.37 4.79
CA SER A 68 -6.83 -0.04 4.57
C SER A 68 -6.32 -0.54 3.23
N GLN A 69 -5.78 -1.75 3.22
CA GLN A 69 -5.55 -2.53 2.00
C GLN A 69 -6.28 -3.88 2.06
N ARG A 70 -7.44 -3.91 2.73
CA ARG A 70 -8.22 -5.15 2.92
C ARG A 70 -8.50 -5.88 1.61
N LYS A 71 -8.92 -5.14 0.57
CA LYS A 71 -9.19 -5.71 -0.76
C LYS A 71 -7.93 -6.38 -1.32
N TYR A 72 -6.79 -5.70 -1.23
CA TYR A 72 -5.51 -6.23 -1.71
C TYR A 72 -5.04 -7.45 -0.91
N ALA A 73 -5.23 -7.46 0.42
CA ALA A 73 -4.94 -8.63 1.25
C ALA A 73 -5.78 -9.85 0.84
N ILE A 74 -7.07 -9.65 0.54
CA ILE A 74 -7.96 -10.72 0.04
C ILE A 74 -7.49 -11.22 -1.34
N GLU A 75 -7.10 -10.32 -2.24
CA GLU A 75 -6.56 -10.70 -3.56
C GLU A 75 -5.23 -11.48 -3.43
N ILE A 76 -4.39 -11.19 -2.43
CA ILE A 76 -3.18 -12.00 -2.14
C ILE A 76 -3.59 -13.43 -1.74
N LEU A 77 -4.58 -13.56 -0.86
CA LEU A 77 -5.07 -14.86 -0.41
C LEU A 77 -5.64 -15.68 -1.57
N GLN A 78 -6.42 -15.06 -2.45
CA GLN A 78 -6.99 -15.70 -3.63
C GLN A 78 -5.91 -16.18 -4.60
N ASP A 79 -4.96 -15.31 -4.98
CA ASP A 79 -3.89 -15.65 -5.92
C ASP A 79 -2.92 -16.70 -5.38
N SER A 80 -2.73 -16.75 -4.06
CA SER A 80 -1.81 -17.70 -3.44
C SER A 80 -2.28 -19.15 -3.58
N GLY A 81 -3.60 -19.38 -3.76
CA GLY A 81 -4.21 -20.71 -3.73
C GLY A 81 -4.30 -21.33 -2.33
N ILE A 82 -4.01 -20.57 -1.28
CA ILE A 82 -3.87 -21.07 0.11
C ILE A 82 -5.16 -20.82 0.94
N LEU A 83 -6.29 -20.59 0.27
CA LEU A 83 -7.58 -20.32 0.93
C LEU A 83 -8.03 -21.46 1.86
N GLY A 84 -7.63 -22.71 1.62
CA GLY A 84 -7.99 -23.86 2.46
C GLY A 84 -7.17 -24.03 3.74
N ALA A 85 -6.02 -23.34 3.89
CA ALA A 85 -5.13 -23.56 5.03
C ALA A 85 -5.62 -22.87 6.32
N LYS A 86 -5.26 -23.40 7.48
CA LYS A 86 -5.60 -22.79 8.77
C LYS A 86 -4.80 -21.48 8.97
N PRO A 87 -5.41 -20.42 9.52
CA PRO A 87 -4.68 -19.21 9.84
C PRO A 87 -3.58 -19.44 10.89
N GLU A 88 -2.48 -18.71 10.75
CA GLU A 88 -1.37 -18.73 11.70
C GLU A 88 -1.52 -17.59 12.72
N LYS A 89 -0.99 -17.78 13.93
CA LYS A 89 -1.11 -16.78 15.01
C LYS A 89 -0.06 -15.67 14.93
N PHE A 90 1.07 -15.93 14.28
CA PHE A 90 2.18 -15.00 14.16
C PHE A 90 2.88 -15.17 12.80
N PRO A 91 3.50 -14.12 12.26
CA PRO A 91 4.01 -14.13 10.88
C PRO A 91 5.28 -14.96 10.69
N MET A 92 6.17 -14.97 11.68
CA MET A 92 7.48 -15.65 11.64
C MET A 92 7.99 -15.90 13.06
N GLU A 93 8.71 -17.00 13.27
CA GLU A 93 9.36 -17.29 14.56
C GLU A 93 10.55 -16.36 14.79
N GLN A 94 10.66 -15.79 15.99
CA GLN A 94 11.66 -14.76 16.32
C GLN A 94 13.13 -15.25 16.20
N ASN A 95 13.36 -16.57 16.29
CA ASN A 95 14.68 -17.18 16.24
C ASN A 95 14.93 -18.00 14.96
N LEU A 96 14.07 -17.85 13.94
CA LEU A 96 14.25 -18.58 12.68
C LEU A 96 15.46 -18.03 11.92
N LYS A 97 16.57 -18.79 11.95
CA LYS A 97 17.73 -18.51 11.12
C LYS A 97 17.49 -19.09 9.73
N LEU A 98 17.11 -18.23 8.78
CA LEU A 98 17.10 -18.58 7.36
C LEU A 98 18.54 -18.47 6.85
N ALA A 99 19.26 -19.58 6.82
CA ALA A 99 20.59 -19.61 6.23
C ALA A 99 20.50 -19.73 4.71
N SER A 100 21.35 -19.00 3.99
CA SER A 100 21.42 -19.02 2.52
C SER A 100 21.74 -20.39 1.95
N THR A 101 22.35 -21.28 2.76
CA THR A 101 22.78 -22.63 2.36
C THR A 101 21.71 -23.69 2.57
N ASP A 102 20.69 -23.42 3.37
CA ASP A 102 19.79 -24.48 3.86
C ASP A 102 18.64 -24.77 2.91
N GLY A 103 18.45 -26.05 2.62
CA GLY A 103 17.33 -26.58 1.84
C GLY A 103 17.53 -26.57 0.33
N ILE A 104 16.52 -27.11 -0.35
CA ILE A 104 16.50 -27.30 -1.80
C ILE A 104 16.06 -26.00 -2.47
N ILE A 105 16.76 -25.60 -3.54
CA ILE A 105 16.40 -24.45 -4.38
C ILE A 105 15.00 -24.68 -4.96
N LEU A 106 14.18 -23.64 -5.00
CA LEU A 106 12.86 -23.73 -5.63
C LEU A 106 13.00 -23.87 -7.15
N ASN A 107 12.33 -24.88 -7.71
CA ASN A 107 12.30 -25.11 -9.15
C ASN A 107 11.71 -23.92 -9.93
N ASP A 108 10.74 -23.21 -9.35
CA ASP A 108 10.13 -22.01 -9.94
C ASP A 108 10.22 -20.83 -8.94
N PRO A 109 11.24 -19.96 -9.07
CA PRO A 109 11.37 -18.78 -8.22
C PRO A 109 10.34 -17.68 -8.54
N THR A 110 9.61 -17.78 -9.66
CA THR A 110 8.66 -16.75 -10.11
C THR A 110 7.51 -16.59 -9.12
N LYS A 111 6.96 -17.70 -8.63
CA LYS A 111 5.88 -17.69 -7.62
C LYS A 111 6.33 -17.04 -6.32
N TYR A 112 7.55 -17.35 -5.88
CA TYR A 112 8.16 -16.72 -4.72
C TYR A 112 8.30 -15.21 -4.90
N ARG A 113 8.94 -14.78 -6.00
CA ARG A 113 9.17 -13.35 -6.29
C ARG A 113 7.87 -12.57 -6.41
N ARG A 114 6.87 -13.12 -7.10
CA ARG A 114 5.54 -12.52 -7.23
C ARG A 114 4.90 -12.32 -5.85
N LEU A 115 4.86 -13.38 -5.03
CA LEU A 115 4.19 -13.33 -3.74
C LEU A 115 4.91 -12.42 -2.74
N VAL A 116 6.25 -12.49 -2.66
CA VAL A 116 7.06 -11.57 -1.85
C VAL A 116 6.89 -10.13 -2.33
N GLY A 117 6.85 -9.88 -3.64
CA GLY A 117 6.57 -8.55 -4.21
C GLY A 117 5.23 -7.99 -3.74
N ARG A 118 4.17 -8.82 -3.74
CA ARG A 118 2.87 -8.42 -3.21
C ARG A 118 2.89 -8.15 -1.70
N LEU A 119 3.60 -8.99 -0.93
CA LEU A 119 3.77 -8.80 0.50
C LEU A 119 4.53 -7.52 0.85
N ILE A 120 5.57 -7.16 0.07
CA ILE A 120 6.31 -5.90 0.22
C ILE A 120 5.34 -4.72 0.14
N TYR A 121 4.43 -4.73 -0.84
CA TYR A 121 3.46 -3.67 -0.97
C TYR A 121 2.43 -3.65 0.16
N LEU A 122 1.98 -4.82 0.63
CA LEU A 122 1.07 -4.92 1.78
C LEU A 122 1.69 -4.39 3.09
N THR A 123 3.02 -4.36 3.22
CA THR A 123 3.69 -3.82 4.42
C THR A 123 3.36 -2.35 4.69
N VAL A 124 2.86 -1.61 3.68
CA VAL A 124 2.42 -0.22 3.84
C VAL A 124 1.32 -0.10 4.89
N THR A 125 0.38 -1.05 4.97
CA THR A 125 -0.67 -1.08 6.02
C THR A 125 -0.50 -2.22 7.04
N ARG A 126 0.54 -3.05 6.89
CA ARG A 126 0.82 -4.19 7.79
C ARG A 126 2.23 -4.10 8.39
N PRO A 127 2.45 -3.20 9.37
CA PRO A 127 3.77 -3.01 9.98
C PRO A 127 4.26 -4.26 10.74
N ASP A 128 3.33 -5.08 11.21
CA ASP A 128 3.55 -6.33 11.93
C ASP A 128 4.25 -7.42 11.10
N ILE A 129 4.19 -7.36 9.77
CA ILE A 129 4.89 -8.32 8.88
C ILE A 129 6.16 -7.76 8.25
N VAL A 130 6.46 -6.46 8.44
CA VAL A 130 7.58 -5.76 7.78
C VAL A 130 8.89 -6.50 7.95
N ASN A 131 9.22 -6.90 9.18
CA ASN A 131 10.49 -7.56 9.46
C ASN A 131 10.62 -8.89 8.70
N SER A 132 9.57 -9.71 8.75
CA SER A 132 9.54 -11.01 8.08
C SER A 132 9.66 -10.89 6.55
N VAL A 133 8.92 -9.94 5.96
CA VAL A 133 8.94 -9.69 4.52
C VAL A 133 10.29 -9.11 4.08
N ARG A 134 10.89 -8.23 4.90
CA ARG A 134 12.24 -7.68 4.66
C ARG A 134 13.31 -8.76 4.63
N THR A 135 13.24 -9.73 5.53
CA THR A 135 14.18 -10.87 5.53
C THR A 135 14.01 -11.70 4.26
N LEU A 136 12.76 -12.01 3.87
CA LEU A 136 12.48 -12.81 2.69
C LEU A 136 12.88 -12.11 1.38
N SER A 137 12.76 -10.78 1.30
CA SER A 137 13.15 -10.04 0.09
C SER A 137 14.65 -10.13 -0.23
N GLN A 138 15.50 -10.54 0.72
CA GLN A 138 16.93 -10.78 0.49
C GLN A 138 17.17 -12.04 -0.36
N PHE A 139 16.24 -12.99 -0.39
CA PHE A 139 16.37 -14.27 -1.08
C PHE A 139 15.65 -14.31 -2.44
N MET A 140 15.39 -13.15 -3.04
CA MET A 140 14.67 -13.05 -4.31
C MET A 140 15.40 -13.67 -5.49
N HIS A 141 16.74 -13.68 -5.49
CA HIS A 141 17.54 -14.24 -6.58
C HIS A 141 17.42 -15.78 -6.63
N GLU A 142 17.68 -16.43 -5.49
CA GLU A 142 17.75 -17.88 -5.35
C GLU A 142 16.94 -18.33 -4.13
N PRO A 143 15.61 -18.33 -4.21
CA PRO A 143 14.76 -18.72 -3.10
C PRO A 143 14.79 -20.25 -2.94
N LYS A 144 14.71 -20.71 -1.69
CA LYS A 144 14.77 -22.12 -1.29
C LYS A 144 13.48 -22.52 -0.59
N LYS A 145 13.25 -23.83 -0.46
CA LYS A 145 12.05 -24.39 0.19
C LYS A 145 11.77 -23.77 1.57
N PRO A 146 12.74 -23.61 2.48
CA PRO A 146 12.49 -22.94 3.77
C PRO A 146 11.98 -21.51 3.63
N HIS A 147 12.45 -20.75 2.62
CA HIS A 147 11.96 -19.40 2.35
C HIS A 147 10.50 -19.41 1.90
N TRP A 148 10.13 -20.37 1.05
CA TRP A 148 8.75 -20.54 0.59
C TRP A 148 7.80 -20.89 1.74
N ASP A 149 8.20 -21.81 2.61
CA ASP A 149 7.37 -22.23 3.75
C ASP A 149 7.05 -21.04 4.67
N VAL A 150 8.00 -20.13 4.86
CA VAL A 150 7.78 -18.89 5.62
C VAL A 150 6.87 -17.92 4.88
N VAL A 151 7.02 -17.76 3.55
CA VAL A 151 6.09 -16.94 2.75
C VAL A 151 4.65 -17.45 2.92
N VAL A 152 4.45 -18.76 2.79
CA VAL A 152 3.15 -19.41 2.99
C VAL A 152 2.62 -19.15 4.39
N ARG A 153 3.48 -19.22 5.41
CA ARG A 153 3.10 -18.91 6.80
C ARG A 153 2.60 -17.47 6.97
N ILE A 154 3.28 -16.48 6.37
CA ILE A 154 2.84 -15.07 6.40
C ILE A 154 1.47 -14.91 5.74
N VAL A 155 1.24 -15.57 4.61
CA VAL A 155 -0.07 -15.56 3.94
C VAL A 155 -1.15 -16.15 4.84
N ASN A 156 -0.88 -17.27 5.53
CA ASN A 156 -1.80 -17.85 6.51
C ASN A 156 -2.05 -16.91 7.70
N TYR A 157 -1.05 -16.16 8.14
CA TYR A 157 -1.20 -15.15 9.19
C TYR A 157 -2.12 -14.00 8.73
N ILE A 158 -1.92 -13.49 7.52
CA ILE A 158 -2.77 -12.43 6.93
C ILE A 158 -4.23 -12.89 6.82
N LYS A 159 -4.47 -14.17 6.53
CA LYS A 159 -5.82 -14.75 6.49
C LYS A 159 -6.59 -14.58 7.80
N GLY A 160 -5.90 -14.56 8.94
CA GLY A 160 -6.54 -14.33 10.24
C GLY A 160 -7.04 -12.89 10.41
N THR A 161 -6.37 -11.92 9.79
CA THR A 161 -6.65 -10.48 9.94
C THR A 161 -6.56 -9.71 8.62
N PRO A 162 -7.37 -10.04 7.60
CA PRO A 162 -7.28 -9.41 6.28
C PRO A 162 -7.69 -7.93 6.30
N GLY A 163 -8.50 -7.51 7.28
CA GLY A 163 -8.94 -6.12 7.46
C GLY A 163 -8.17 -5.35 8.54
N GLN A 164 -6.93 -5.76 8.83
CA GLN A 164 -6.08 -5.03 9.76
C GLN A 164 -5.57 -3.75 9.10
N ASP A 165 -5.92 -2.62 9.71
CA ASP A 165 -5.69 -1.27 9.18
C ASP A 165 -4.75 -0.46 10.09
N ILE A 166 -4.14 0.58 9.53
CA ILE A 166 -3.37 1.57 10.30
C ILE A 166 -4.25 2.77 10.60
N PHE A 167 -4.17 3.25 11.84
CA PHE A 167 -4.87 4.46 12.29
C PHE A 167 -3.86 5.55 12.66
N THR A 168 -4.05 6.75 12.12
CA THR A 168 -3.27 7.95 12.47
C THR A 168 -4.19 9.04 12.98
N LYS A 169 -3.67 9.96 13.80
CA LYS A 169 -4.47 11.12 14.26
C LYS A 169 -4.78 12.03 13.08
N ALA A 170 -6.03 12.47 12.97
CA ALA A 170 -6.41 13.51 12.04
C ALA A 170 -5.84 14.85 12.53
N LEU A 171 -4.94 15.46 11.75
CA LEU A 171 -4.44 16.81 11.99
C LEU A 171 -5.50 17.82 11.52
N GLY A 172 -6.32 18.31 12.45
CA GLY A 172 -7.19 19.48 12.26
C GLY A 172 -8.03 19.53 10.96
N ASN A 173 -8.17 20.74 10.42
CA ASN A 173 -8.95 21.07 9.22
C ASN A 173 -8.23 20.79 7.89
N ASP A 174 -7.08 20.08 7.91
CA ASP A 174 -6.30 19.82 6.70
C ASP A 174 -7.17 19.09 5.66
N GLN A 175 -7.27 19.60 4.44
CA GLN A 175 -8.06 18.97 3.38
C GLN A 175 -7.17 18.23 2.40
N PHE A 176 -7.52 16.98 2.09
CA PHE A 176 -6.85 16.16 1.08
C PHE A 176 -7.78 16.03 -0.13
N VAL A 177 -7.34 16.60 -1.26
CA VAL A 177 -8.04 16.53 -2.54
C VAL A 177 -7.25 15.64 -3.48
N THR A 178 -7.93 14.70 -4.14
CA THR A 178 -7.31 13.81 -5.12
C THR A 178 -7.74 14.20 -6.52
N LEU A 179 -6.77 14.40 -7.41
CA LEU A 179 -6.98 14.60 -8.84
C LEU A 179 -6.33 13.43 -9.60
N ARG A 180 -6.90 13.07 -10.75
CA ARG A 180 -6.38 11.99 -11.59
C ARG A 180 -6.38 12.34 -13.06
N ASN A 181 -5.33 11.97 -13.79
CA ASN A 181 -5.25 12.16 -15.24
C ASN A 181 -6.38 11.40 -15.97
N LYS A 182 -7.07 12.08 -16.90
CA LYS A 182 -8.15 11.50 -17.70
C LYS A 182 -7.63 10.67 -18.88
N LEU A 183 -6.36 10.80 -19.26
CA LEU A 183 -5.84 10.08 -20.45
C LEU A 183 -5.66 8.56 -20.22
N VAL A 184 -5.83 8.09 -18.98
CA VAL A 184 -5.79 6.68 -18.60
C VAL A 184 -7.22 6.21 -18.28
N PHE A 185 -8.11 6.28 -19.27
CA PHE A 185 -9.42 5.60 -19.21
C PHE A 185 -9.26 4.16 -19.72
N HIS A 186 -8.81 3.28 -18.82
CA HIS A 186 -9.44 1.98 -18.66
C HIS A 186 -9.77 1.82 -17.17
N ASP A 187 -11.01 1.45 -16.90
CA ASP A 187 -11.59 1.33 -15.57
C ASP A 187 -10.67 0.58 -14.61
N ILE A 188 -10.17 1.27 -13.58
CA ILE A 188 -9.62 0.59 -12.40
C ILE A 188 -10.74 0.45 -11.36
N HIS A 189 -11.77 -0.29 -11.76
CA HIS A 189 -12.60 -1.10 -10.87
C HIS A 189 -12.27 -2.60 -11.02
N SER A 190 -11.10 -2.93 -11.59
CA SER A 190 -10.51 -4.27 -11.55
C SER A 190 -9.01 -4.24 -11.83
N PRO A 191 -8.28 -5.31 -11.43
CA PRO A 191 -6.91 -5.25 -10.94
C PRO A 191 -5.88 -5.54 -12.04
N THR A 192 -4.65 -5.09 -11.79
CA THR A 192 -3.41 -5.75 -12.23
C THR A 192 -2.54 -5.92 -11.02
#